data_AF-A0A7J7DIK6-F1
#
_entry.id   AF-A0A7J7DIK6-F1
#
_cell.length_a   1.000
_cell.length_b   1.000
_cell.length_c   1.000
_cell.angle_alpha   90.00
_cell.angle_beta   90.00
_cell.angle_gamma   90.00
#
_symmetry.space_group_name_H-M   'P 1'
#
loop_
_entity.id
_entity.type
_entity.pdbx_description
1 polymer ?
#
loop_
_entity_poly.entity_id
_entity_poly.type
_entity_poly.pdbx_seq_one_letter_code
_entity_poly.pdbx_strand_id
1 'polypeptide(L)'
;MKQKIVISVSMDGQKSRSQWYQSLMSAAGFSGQNPRSKALQIAVGLQGVDQAALGGKEKDQIEVTGEGIDAVELTDLLRKKVGFANLVSVTPVEAKKEEKKEEPKVAPLVWSYGVPQYQIYEVKGNGSQYYNPYAWSI
;
A
#
# COMPACT_ATOMS: atom_id res chain seq x y z
N MET A 1 -9.58 -20.83 -11.72
CA MET A 1 -10.33 -19.56 -11.79
C MET A 1 -9.88 -18.67 -10.65
N LYS A 2 -9.58 -17.39 -10.92
CA LYS A 2 -9.22 -16.46 -9.86
C LYS A 2 -10.45 -16.14 -9.00
N GLN A 3 -10.24 -15.94 -7.72
CA GLN A 3 -11.25 -15.61 -6.73
C GLN A 3 -10.76 -14.40 -5.92
N LYS A 4 -11.69 -13.55 -5.53
CA LYS A 4 -11.50 -12.46 -4.57
C LYS A 4 -12.29 -12.81 -3.33
N ILE A 5 -11.58 -12.91 -2.21
CA ILE A 5 -12.14 -13.23 -0.90
C ILE A 5 -11.97 -12.00 -0.01
N VAL A 6 -13.05 -11.61 0.66
CA VAL A 6 -13.03 -10.51 1.64
C VAL A 6 -13.39 -11.07 3.00
N ILE A 7 -12.53 -10.84 3.97
CA ILE A 7 -12.69 -11.30 5.37
C ILE A 7 -12.60 -10.08 6.27
N SER A 8 -13.57 -9.93 7.18
CA SER A 8 -13.46 -8.97 8.28
C SER A 8 -12.73 -9.62 9.45
N VAL A 9 -11.78 -8.91 10.06
CA VAL A 9 -10.96 -9.41 11.16
C VAL A 9 -10.92 -8.36 12.25
N SER A 10 -11.34 -8.73 13.47
CA SER A 10 -11.12 -7.91 14.66
C SER A 10 -9.66 -8.04 15.09
N MET A 11 -8.92 -6.95 14.99
CA MET A 11 -7.47 -6.91 15.22
C MET A 11 -7.12 -6.30 16.58
N ASP A 12 -8.11 -5.84 17.35
CA ASP A 12 -7.95 -5.05 18.58
C ASP A 12 -7.60 -5.92 19.80
N GLY A 13 -7.83 -7.22 19.69
CA GLY A 13 -7.73 -8.18 20.79
C GLY A 13 -6.32 -8.56 21.26
N GLN A 14 -5.24 -8.02 20.68
CA GLN A 14 -3.88 -8.48 21.02
C GLN A 14 -3.41 -8.08 22.42
N LYS A 15 -3.94 -7.01 23.03
CA LYS A 15 -3.50 -6.60 24.38
C LYS A 15 -3.98 -7.51 25.52
N SER A 16 -4.96 -8.39 25.27
CA SER A 16 -5.60 -9.22 26.30
C SER A 16 -5.06 -10.66 26.41
N ARG A 17 -4.05 -11.06 25.62
CA ARG A 17 -3.54 -12.44 25.65
C ARG A 17 -2.50 -12.63 26.76
N SER A 18 -2.54 -13.78 27.44
CA SER A 18 -1.62 -14.11 28.52
C SER A 18 -0.15 -13.94 28.09
N GLN A 19 0.72 -13.55 29.02
CA GLN A 19 2.15 -13.34 28.73
C GLN A 19 2.80 -14.59 28.12
N TRP A 20 2.34 -15.78 28.51
CA TRP A 20 2.77 -17.05 27.94
C TRP A 20 2.44 -17.17 26.44
N TYR A 21 1.24 -16.77 26.02
CA TYR A 21 0.87 -16.72 24.61
C TYR A 21 1.69 -15.70 23.82
N GLN A 22 2.01 -14.56 24.43
CA GLN A 22 2.88 -13.56 23.79
C GLN A 22 4.30 -14.11 23.59
N SER A 23 4.83 -14.82 24.58
CA SER A 23 6.14 -15.48 24.50
C SER A 23 6.17 -16.55 23.40
N LEU A 24 5.14 -17.39 23.31
CA LEU A 24 5.01 -18.39 22.24
C LEU A 24 4.96 -17.76 20.84
N MET A 25 4.20 -16.68 20.67
CA MET A 25 4.11 -15.98 19.38
C MET A 25 5.41 -15.25 19.03
N SER A 26 6.11 -14.71 20.03
CA SER A 26 7.45 -14.14 19.87
C SER A 26 8.45 -15.20 19.41
N ALA A 27 8.43 -16.38 20.03
CA ALA A 27 9.27 -17.51 19.63
C ALA A 27 8.97 -18.00 18.21
N ALA A 28 7.70 -17.89 17.78
CA ALA A 28 7.28 -18.17 16.41
C ALA A 28 7.62 -17.04 15.41
N GLY A 29 8.40 -16.03 15.79
CA GLY A 29 8.84 -14.93 14.91
C GLY A 29 7.83 -13.79 14.75
N PHE A 30 6.70 -13.82 15.46
CA PHE A 30 5.66 -12.78 15.44
C PHE A 30 5.84 -11.79 16.60
N SER A 31 7.07 -11.33 16.87
CA SER A 31 7.38 -10.38 17.94
C SER A 31 6.96 -8.96 17.55
N GLY A 32 6.24 -8.25 18.42
CA GLY A 32 5.98 -6.81 18.31
C GLY A 32 5.22 -6.28 17.08
N GLN A 33 4.86 -7.13 16.11
CA GLN A 33 4.21 -6.67 14.88
C GLN A 33 2.77 -6.24 15.13
N ASN A 34 2.37 -5.14 14.49
CA ASN A 34 0.98 -4.69 14.43
C ASN A 34 0.08 -5.88 14.03
N PRO A 35 -1.05 -6.13 14.71
CA PRO A 35 -1.96 -7.23 14.37
C PRO A 35 -2.34 -7.26 12.88
N ARG A 36 -2.38 -6.09 12.23
CA ARG A 36 -2.57 -5.93 10.78
C ARG A 36 -1.48 -6.59 9.95
N SER A 37 -0.20 -6.37 10.29
CA SER A 37 0.93 -6.97 9.60
C SER A 37 0.93 -8.48 9.76
N LYS A 38 0.63 -8.99 10.95
CA LYS A 38 0.51 -10.43 11.21
C LYS A 38 -0.60 -11.07 10.37
N ALA A 39 -1.76 -10.42 10.33
CA ALA A 39 -2.89 -10.92 9.55
C ALA A 39 -2.57 -10.96 8.05
N LEU A 40 -1.88 -9.94 7.55
CA LEU A 40 -1.41 -9.91 6.16
C LEU A 40 -0.38 -10.99 5.88
N GLN A 41 0.59 -11.20 6.77
CA GLN A 41 1.59 -12.27 6.63
C GLN A 41 0.95 -13.66 6.55
N ILE A 42 -0.08 -13.92 7.37
CA ILE A 42 -0.82 -15.18 7.34
C ILE A 42 -1.58 -15.32 6.02
N ALA A 43 -2.24 -14.25 5.57
CA ALA A 43 -2.98 -14.26 4.31
C ALA A 43 -2.06 -14.52 3.11
N VAL A 44 -0.89 -13.88 3.04
CA VAL A 44 0.09 -14.09 1.96
C VAL A 44 0.79 -15.44 2.06
N GLY A 45 0.90 -16.01 3.25
CA GLY A 45 1.55 -17.31 3.47
C GLY A 45 0.73 -18.52 3.01
N LEU A 46 -0.53 -18.33 2.59
CA LEU A 46 -1.38 -19.40 2.10
C LEU A 46 -1.12 -19.72 0.64
N GLN A 47 -1.23 -21.01 0.31
CA GLN A 47 -1.07 -21.48 -1.06
C GLN A 47 -2.21 -20.94 -1.94
N GLY A 48 -1.86 -20.51 -3.15
CA GLY A 48 -2.82 -19.99 -4.13
C GLY A 48 -3.16 -18.51 -3.96
N VAL A 49 -2.57 -17.81 -2.99
CA VAL A 49 -2.74 -16.36 -2.82
C VAL A 49 -1.76 -15.60 -3.71
N ASP A 50 -2.28 -14.76 -4.60
CA ASP A 50 -1.50 -13.87 -5.46
C ASP A 50 -1.27 -12.51 -4.79
N GLN A 51 -2.31 -11.97 -4.16
CA GLN A 51 -2.30 -10.63 -3.55
C GLN A 51 -3.17 -10.62 -2.30
N ALA A 52 -2.70 -9.95 -1.25
CA ALA A 52 -3.49 -9.62 -0.08
C ALA A 52 -3.32 -8.13 0.27
N ALA A 53 -4.41 -7.48 0.65
CA ALA A 53 -4.41 -6.07 1.07
C ALA A 53 -5.34 -5.86 2.26
N LEU A 54 -5.04 -4.83 3.05
CA LEU A 54 -5.96 -4.35 4.08
C LEU A 54 -6.99 -3.42 3.45
N GLY A 55 -8.25 -3.78 3.57
CA GLY A 55 -9.40 -3.04 3.07
C GLY A 55 -10.30 -2.53 4.19
N GLY A 56 -11.41 -1.90 3.80
CA GLY A 56 -12.37 -1.30 4.71
C GLY A 56 -11.94 0.08 5.24
N LYS A 57 -12.91 0.88 5.71
CA LYS A 57 -12.67 2.25 6.20
C LYS A 57 -11.71 2.29 7.38
N GLU A 58 -11.82 1.30 8.26
CA GLU A 58 -11.04 1.20 9.50
C GLU A 58 -9.80 0.29 9.36
N LYS A 59 -9.57 -0.29 8.16
CA LYS A 59 -8.49 -1.25 7.86
C LYS A 59 -8.63 -2.58 8.62
N ASP A 60 -9.87 -3.00 8.84
CA ASP A 60 -10.23 -4.22 9.57
C ASP A 60 -10.74 -5.32 8.62
N GLN A 61 -10.56 -5.14 7.31
CA GLN A 61 -10.84 -6.17 6.32
C GLN A 61 -9.56 -6.59 5.62
N ILE A 62 -9.51 -7.84 5.20
CA ILE A 62 -8.44 -8.40 4.38
C ILE A 62 -9.07 -8.82 3.07
N GLU A 63 -8.60 -8.20 1.99
CA GLU A 63 -8.96 -8.54 0.63
C GLU A 63 -7.86 -9.43 0.05
N VAL A 64 -8.19 -10.68 -0.26
CA VAL A 64 -7.28 -11.68 -0.80
C VAL A 64 -7.72 -12.02 -2.20
N THR A 65 -6.78 -12.03 -3.14
CA THR A 65 -7.00 -12.44 -4.53
C THR A 65 -6.05 -13.56 -4.87
N GLY A 66 -6.52 -14.58 -5.58
CA GLY A 66 -5.69 -15.68 -6.04
C GLY A 66 -6.51 -16.84 -6.60
N GLU A 67 -5.87 -17.97 -6.85
CA GLU A 67 -6.47 -19.14 -7.48
C GLU A 67 -6.37 -20.36 -6.58
N GLY A 68 -7.50 -21.07 -6.39
CA GLY A 68 -7.54 -22.25 -5.53
C GLY A 68 -7.44 -21.93 -4.04
N ILE A 69 -7.82 -20.72 -3.62
CA ILE A 69 -7.78 -20.32 -2.20
C ILE A 69 -8.94 -20.98 -1.45
N ASP A 70 -8.64 -21.71 -0.38
CA ASP A 70 -9.65 -22.15 0.56
C ASP A 70 -10.01 -21.00 1.52
N ALA A 71 -11.21 -20.45 1.32
CA ALA A 71 -11.75 -19.36 2.14
C ALA A 71 -11.98 -19.78 3.61
N VAL A 72 -12.30 -21.06 3.86
CA VAL A 72 -12.53 -21.57 5.22
C VAL A 72 -11.21 -21.70 5.95
N GLU A 73 -10.21 -22.33 5.32
CA GLU A 73 -8.87 -22.47 5.89
C GLU A 73 -8.24 -21.10 6.22
N LEU A 74 -8.35 -20.14 5.29
CA LEU A 74 -7.89 -18.77 5.50
C LEU A 74 -8.57 -18.12 6.72
N THR A 75 -9.89 -18.27 6.84
CA THR A 75 -10.65 -17.71 7.97
C THR A 75 -10.26 -18.37 9.29
N ASP A 76 -10.04 -19.69 9.29
CA ASP A 76 -9.67 -20.46 10.48
C ASP A 76 -8.26 -20.12 10.98
N LEU A 77 -7.31 -19.93 10.07
CA LEU A 77 -5.95 -19.50 10.44
C LEU A 77 -5.95 -18.11 11.08
N LEU A 78 -6.75 -17.19 10.53
CA LEU A 78 -6.93 -15.85 11.11
C LEU A 78 -7.57 -15.93 12.52
N ARG A 79 -8.57 -16.79 12.70
CA ARG A 79 -9.18 -17.07 14.02
C ARG A 79 -8.18 -17.57 15.06
N LYS A 80 -7.30 -18.49 14.65
CA LYS A 80 -6.31 -19.11 15.54
C LYS A 80 -5.17 -18.16 15.92
N LYS A 81 -4.71 -17.32 14.99
CA LYS A 81 -3.46 -16.55 15.14
C LYS A 81 -3.67 -15.06 15.39
N VAL A 82 -4.72 -14.46 14.83
CA VAL A 82 -4.95 -13.01 14.88
C VAL A 82 -6.04 -12.69 15.89
N GLY A 83 -7.27 -13.15 15.67
CA GLY A 83 -8.46 -12.76 16.41
C GLY A 83 -9.74 -13.18 15.70
N PHE A 84 -10.89 -12.67 16.13
CA PHE A 84 -12.17 -13.02 15.50
C PHE A 84 -12.17 -12.62 14.02
N ALA A 85 -12.53 -13.55 13.14
CA ALA A 85 -12.59 -13.32 11.70
C ALA A 85 -13.89 -13.87 11.11
N ASN A 86 -14.52 -13.12 10.21
CA ASN A 86 -15.74 -13.51 9.52
C ASN A 86 -15.56 -13.36 8.01
N LEU A 87 -15.96 -14.40 7.28
CA LEU A 87 -16.02 -14.37 5.82
C LEU A 87 -17.14 -13.42 5.40
N VAL A 88 -16.81 -12.39 4.63
CA VAL A 88 -17.77 -11.37 4.17
C VAL A 88 -18.28 -11.72 2.77
N SER A 89 -17.37 -12.00 1.84
CA SER A 89 -17.73 -12.33 0.46
C SER A 89 -16.65 -13.15 -0.22
N VAL A 90 -17.08 -14.06 -1.09
CA VAL A 90 -16.21 -14.76 -2.04
C VAL A 90 -16.79 -14.51 -3.43
N THR A 91 -16.04 -13.82 -4.27
CA THR A 91 -16.44 -13.52 -5.64
C THR A 91 -15.47 -14.17 -6.61
N PRO A 92 -15.96 -14.95 -7.60
CA PRO A 92 -15.10 -15.39 -8.69
C PRO A 92 -14.67 -14.16 -9.50
N VAL A 93 -13.37 -14.04 -9.72
CA VAL A 93 -12.79 -13.10 -10.68
C VAL A 93 -12.84 -13.80 -12.03
N GLU A 94 -14.03 -13.86 -12.62
CA GLU A 94 -14.14 -14.18 -14.03
C GLU A 94 -13.51 -13.04 -14.82
N ALA A 95 -12.66 -13.40 -15.78
CA ALA A 95 -12.13 -12.48 -16.77
C ALA A 95 -13.27 -11.98 -17.67
N LYS A 96 -14.08 -11.05 -17.16
CA LYS A 96 -14.81 -10.13 -18.03
C LYS A 96 -13.76 -9.29 -18.77
N LYS A 97 -13.48 -9.68 -20.00
CA LYS A 97 -12.78 -8.82 -20.96
C LYS A 97 -13.68 -7.59 -21.21
N GLU A 98 -13.14 -6.43 -20.84
CA GLU A 98 -13.34 -5.09 -21.43
C GLU A 98 -14.75 -4.48 -21.42
N GLU A 99 -14.95 -3.49 -20.54
CA GLU A 99 -15.31 -2.16 -21.06
C GLU A 99 -14.56 -1.11 -20.23
N LYS A 100 -13.51 -0.61 -20.86
CA LYS A 100 -12.96 0.71 -20.64
C LYS A 100 -14.11 1.71 -20.79
N LYS A 101 -14.81 2.06 -19.70
CA LYS A 101 -15.54 3.34 -19.64
C LYS A 101 -14.60 4.41 -19.13
N GLU A 102 -13.64 4.71 -19.98
CA GLU A 102 -13.08 6.05 -20.10
C GLU A 102 -14.29 6.96 -20.40
N GLU A 103 -14.80 7.66 -19.39
CA GLU A 103 -15.31 9.00 -19.63
C GLU A 103 -14.11 9.93 -19.45
N PRO A 104 -13.33 10.26 -20.49
CA PRO A 104 -12.62 11.51 -20.46
C PRO A 104 -13.72 12.58 -20.55
N LYS A 105 -14.09 13.17 -19.42
CA LYS A 105 -14.57 14.54 -19.46
C LYS A 105 -13.39 15.35 -19.97
N VAL A 106 -13.35 15.56 -21.28
CA VAL A 106 -12.46 16.52 -21.93
C VAL A 106 -12.89 17.89 -21.40
N ALA A 107 -12.36 18.27 -20.24
CA ALA A 107 -12.23 19.68 -19.93
C ALA A 107 -11.34 20.26 -21.04
N PRO A 108 -11.71 21.37 -21.70
CA PRO A 108 -10.80 22.01 -22.64
C PRO A 108 -9.51 22.32 -21.87
N LEU A 109 -8.41 21.70 -22.30
CA LEU A 109 -7.06 22.04 -21.88
C LEU A 109 -6.83 23.49 -22.30
N VAL A 110 -7.14 24.43 -21.42
CA VAL A 110 -6.64 25.81 -21.54
C VAL A 110 -5.14 25.71 -21.30
N TRP A 111 -4.36 25.85 -22.36
CA TRP A 111 -2.93 26.07 -22.24
C TRP A 111 -2.74 27.45 -21.63
N SER A 112 -2.66 27.52 -20.31
CA SER A 112 -2.19 28.72 -19.63
C SER A 112 -0.70 28.81 -19.94
N TYR A 113 -0.33 29.65 -20.91
CA TYR A 113 1.06 30.04 -21.18
C TYR A 113 1.60 30.80 -19.96
N GLY A 114 1.90 30.06 -18.89
CA GLY A 114 2.67 30.55 -17.76
C GLY A 114 4.14 30.53 -18.14
N VAL A 115 4.66 31.68 -18.57
CA VAL A 115 6.11 31.86 -18.75
C VAL A 115 6.80 31.51 -17.43
N PRO A 116 7.77 30.59 -17.39
CA PRO A 116 8.50 30.31 -16.16
C PRO A 116 9.27 31.57 -15.78
N GLN A 117 8.91 32.15 -14.63
CA GLN A 117 9.67 33.25 -14.06
C GLN A 117 11.01 32.70 -13.55
N TYR A 118 12.07 32.94 -14.31
CA TYR A 118 13.43 32.67 -13.85
C TYR A 118 13.72 33.58 -12.66
N GLN A 119 14.01 32.97 -11.51
CA GLN A 119 14.56 33.69 -10.38
C GLN A 119 15.98 34.13 -10.76
N ILE A 120 16.17 35.44 -10.90
CA ILE A 120 17.50 36.03 -11.04
C ILE A 120 18.15 35.92 -9.65
N TYR A 121 19.09 35.00 -9.50
CA TYR A 121 19.96 34.99 -8.32
C TYR A 121 21.00 36.10 -8.52
N GLU A 122 20.96 37.12 -7.67
CA GLU A 122 22.07 38.05 -7.54
C GLU A 122 23.28 37.28 -6.97
N VAL A 123 24.18 36.86 -7.86
CA VAL A 123 25.50 36.36 -7.46
C VAL A 123 26.25 37.54 -6.87
N LYS A 124 26.32 37.59 -5.53
CA LYS A 124 27.24 38.47 -4.79
C LYS A 124 28.66 37.99 -5.08
N GLY A 125 29.20 38.45 -6.21
CA GLY A 125 30.55 38.14 -6.65
C GLY A 125 31.57 38.82 -5.75
N ASN A 126 32.26 38.02 -4.93
CA ASN A 126 33.60 38.37 -4.47
C ASN A 126 34.46 38.58 -5.72
N GLY A 127 34.96 39.80 -5.90
CA GLY A 127 35.62 40.24 -7.12
C GLY A 127 36.85 39.41 -7.47
N SER A 128 36.73 38.56 -8.49
CA SER A 128 37.87 38.12 -9.29
C SER A 128 38.09 39.16 -10.38
N GLN A 129 39.15 39.97 -10.22
CA GLN A 129 39.62 40.94 -11.22
C GLN A 129 39.85 40.25 -12.57
N TYR A 130 39.00 40.54 -13.55
CA TYR A 130 39.27 40.19 -14.94
C TYR A 130 40.14 41.27 -15.58
N TYR A 131 41.34 40.88 -15.96
CA TYR A 131 42.32 41.66 -16.70
C TYR A 131 41.79 41.95 -18.12
N ASN A 132 41.64 43.24 -18.46
CA ASN A 132 41.31 43.69 -19.81
C ASN A 132 42.60 44.07 -20.56
N PRO A 133 43.07 43.28 -21.54
CA PRO A 133 44.35 43.50 -22.24
C PRO A 133 44.35 44.66 -23.26
N TYR A 134 43.27 45.45 -23.37
CA TYR A 134 43.17 46.53 -24.36
C TYR A 134 42.93 47.92 -23.76
N ALA A 135 43.24 48.12 -22.47
CA ALA A 135 42.98 49.38 -21.77
C ALA A 135 43.99 50.53 -22.03
N TRP A 136 44.93 50.40 -22.97
CA TRP A 136 46.00 51.40 -23.19
C TRP A 136 46.08 51.99 -24.60
N SER A 137 44.96 52.16 -25.30
CA SER A 137 44.95 53.06 -26.45
C SER A 137 43.92 54.16 -26.23
N ILE A 138 44.45 55.34 -25.93
CA ILE A 138 43.76 56.64 -25.83
C ILE A 138 43.28 57.05 -27.22
#